data_AF-A0A7V2CPG5-F1
#
_entry.id   AF-A0A7V2CPG5-F1
#
_cell.length_a   1.000
_cell.length_b   1.000
_cell.length_c   1.000
_cell.angle_alpha   90.00
_cell.angle_beta   90.00
_cell.angle_gamma   90.00
#
_symmetry.space_group_name_H-M   'P 1'
#
loop_
_entity.id
_entity.type
_entity.pdbx_description
1 polymer ?
#
loop_
_entity_poly.entity_id
_entity_poly.type
_entity_poly.pdbx_seq_one_letter_code
_entity_poly.pdbx_strand_id
1 'polypeptide(L)'
;MRRPSRHVILVLMATAATVLLLIIGLGAAVYLLVRVTGAVMEWLSTAGIREPHKEAVVCLECQTVNKPGANFCARCGRPLGPAAS
;
A
#
# COMPACT_ATOMS: atom_id res chain seq x y z
N MET A 1 53.44 -13.98 -28.80
CA MET A 1 52.34 -13.41 -27.99
C MET A 1 52.24 -11.91 -28.27
N ARG A 2 51.18 -11.43 -28.95
CA ARG A 2 50.96 -9.98 -29.12
C ARG A 2 50.34 -9.42 -27.84
N ARG A 3 51.05 -8.53 -27.15
CA ARG A 3 50.45 -7.79 -26.03
C ARG A 3 49.36 -6.87 -26.61
N PRO A 4 48.16 -6.83 -26.01
CA PRO A 4 47.14 -5.88 -26.43
C PRO A 4 47.67 -4.46 -26.26
N SER A 5 47.34 -3.59 -27.21
CA SER A 5 47.75 -2.19 -27.15
C SER A 5 47.01 -1.46 -26.02
N ARG A 6 47.63 -0.44 -25.44
CA ARG A 6 47.08 0.33 -24.31
C ARG A 6 45.68 0.90 -24.64
N HIS A 7 45.45 1.27 -25.91
CA HIS A 7 44.15 1.74 -26.38
C HIS A 7 43.05 0.68 -26.28
N VAL A 8 43.34 -0.57 -26.63
CA VAL A 8 42.36 -1.66 -26.53
C VAL A 8 41.97 -1.90 -25.07
N ILE A 9 42.94 -1.86 -24.15
CA ILE A 9 42.68 -2.00 -22.72
C ILE A 9 41.80 -0.85 -22.21
N LEU A 10 42.12 0.40 -22.56
CA LEU A 10 41.34 1.57 -22.14
C LEU A 10 39.89 1.51 -22.65
N VAL A 11 39.68 1.11 -23.91
CA VAL A 11 38.34 0.98 -24.49
C VAL A 11 37.53 -0.09 -23.75
N LEU A 12 38.11 -1.25 -23.44
CA LEU A 12 37.43 -2.31 -22.71
C LEU A 12 37.05 -1.90 -21.28
N MET A 13 37.94 -1.20 -20.58
CA MET A 13 37.65 -0.71 -19.24
C MET A 13 36.56 0.36 -19.25
N ALA A 14 36.57 1.26 -20.25
CA ALA A 14 35.55 2.27 -20.42
C ALA A 14 34.17 1.67 -20.72
N THR A 15 34.09 0.70 -21.65
CA THR A 15 32.81 0.03 -21.96
C THR A 15 32.29 -0.78 -20.77
N ALA A 16 33.16 -1.48 -20.05
CA ALA A 16 32.79 -2.20 -18.83
C ALA A 16 32.25 -1.23 -17.75
N ALA A 17 32.89 -0.08 -17.56
CA ALA A 17 32.42 0.94 -16.62
C ALA A 17 31.06 1.51 -17.04
N THR A 18 30.86 1.83 -18.32
CA THR A 18 29.57 2.30 -18.84
C THR A 18 28.47 1.26 -18.63
N VAL A 19 28.72 -0.01 -18.95
CA VAL A 19 27.75 -1.10 -18.74
C VAL A 19 27.41 -1.25 -17.25
N LEU A 20 28.42 -1.21 -16.38
CA LEU A 20 28.22 -1.30 -14.93
C LEU A 20 27.35 -0.15 -14.41
N LEU A 21 27.63 1.09 -14.84
CA LEU A 21 26.84 2.26 -14.47
C LEU A 21 25.39 2.17 -14.96
N LEU A 22 25.15 1.64 -16.16
CA LEU A 22 23.80 1.40 -16.68
C LEU A 22 23.05 0.35 -15.84
N ILE A 23 23.71 -0.74 -15.46
CA ILE A 23 23.10 -1.79 -14.62
C ILE A 23 22.72 -1.21 -13.25
N ILE A 24 23.63 -0.46 -12.62
CA ILE A 24 23.36 0.16 -11.32
C ILE A 24 22.22 1.18 -11.44
N GLY A 25 22.24 2.02 -12.47
CA GLY A 25 21.19 3.01 -12.71
C GLY A 25 19.82 2.38 -12.93
N LEU A 26 19.73 1.33 -13.77
CA LEU A 26 18.50 0.58 -14.00
C LEU A 26 18.02 -0.11 -12.71
N GLY A 27 18.93 -0.74 -11.96
CA GLY A 27 18.60 -1.37 -10.69
C GLY A 27 18.04 -0.38 -9.66
N ALA A 28 18.67 0.79 -9.52
CA ALA A 28 18.19 1.85 -8.65
C ALA A 28 16.82 2.38 -9.09
N ALA A 29 16.61 2.58 -10.39
CA ALA A 29 15.32 3.02 -10.93
C ALA A 29 14.20 2.01 -10.66
N VAL A 30 14.45 0.72 -10.90
CA VAL A 30 13.50 -0.36 -10.60
C VAL A 30 13.21 -0.44 -9.11
N TYR A 31 14.23 -0.35 -8.26
CA TYR A 31 14.07 -0.36 -6.80
C TYR A 31 13.18 0.80 -6.32
N LEU A 32 13.44 2.01 -6.80
CA LEU A 32 12.63 3.17 -6.48
C LEU A 32 11.19 3.02 -6.96
N LEU A 33 10.98 2.52 -8.18
CA LEU A 33 9.65 2.25 -8.70
C LEU A 33 8.87 1.29 -7.78
N VAL A 34 9.47 0.16 -7.40
CA VAL A 34 8.84 -0.83 -6.50
C VAL A 34 8.54 -0.23 -5.13
N ARG A 35 9.44 0.58 -4.58
CA ARG A 35 9.24 1.25 -3.28
C ARG A 35 8.11 2.27 -3.34
N VAL A 36 8.05 3.08 -4.39
CA VAL A 36 7.00 4.08 -4.59
C VAL A 36 5.65 3.41 -4.80
N THR A 37 5.56 2.39 -5.67
CA THR A 37 4.29 1.68 -5.88
C THR A 37 3.80 0.96 -4.63
N GLY A 38 4.72 0.36 -3.85
CA GLY A 38 4.39 -0.24 -2.55
C GLY A 38 3.85 0.79 -1.55
N ALA A 39 4.52 1.93 -1.41
CA ALA A 39 4.06 3.01 -0.54
C ALA A 39 2.71 3.59 -0.99
N VAL A 40 2.49 3.72 -2.30
CA VAL A 40 1.20 4.18 -2.86
C VAL A 40 0.09 3.17 -2.55
N MET A 41 0.32 1.87 -2.70
CA MET A 41 -0.69 0.85 -2.42
C MET A 41 -1.07 0.80 -0.93
N GLU A 42 -0.09 0.93 -0.03
CA GLU A 42 -0.32 1.02 1.41
C GLU A 42 -1.04 2.32 1.82
N TRP A 43 -0.67 3.43 1.19
CA TRP A 43 -1.39 4.69 1.38
C TRP A 43 -2.82 4.59 0.88
N LEU A 44 -3.08 3.97 -0.27
CA LEU A 44 -4.43 3.77 -0.79
C LEU A 44 -5.27 2.83 0.09
N SER A 45 -4.67 1.82 0.73
CA SER A 45 -5.41 0.93 1.64
C SER A 45 -5.81 1.62 2.94
N THR A 46 -5.04 2.61 3.39
CA THR A 46 -5.33 3.40 4.60
C THR A 46 -6.12 4.69 4.31
N ALA A 47 -5.98 5.25 3.11
CA ALA A 47 -6.73 6.41 2.62
C ALA A 47 -8.09 6.03 2.01
N GLY A 48 -8.40 4.73 1.92
CA GLY A 48 -9.75 4.26 1.67
C GLY A 48 -10.69 4.84 2.72
N ILE A 49 -11.66 5.63 2.25
CA ILE A 49 -12.76 6.24 3.00
C ILE A 49 -13.13 5.34 4.19
N ARG A 50 -12.68 5.69 5.41
CA ARG A 50 -13.23 5.13 6.64
C ARG A 50 -14.64 5.70 6.76
N GLU A 51 -15.57 5.21 5.95
CA GLU A 51 -16.95 5.14 6.39
C GLU A 51 -16.87 4.37 7.72
N PRO A 52 -17.25 4.97 8.86
CA PRO A 52 -17.33 4.19 10.07
C PRO A 52 -18.30 3.06 9.72
N HIS A 53 -17.75 1.86 9.58
CA HIS A 53 -18.50 0.61 9.57
C HIS A 53 -19.17 0.56 10.93
N LYS A 54 -20.24 1.35 11.06
CA LYS A 54 -21.23 1.08 12.05
C LYS A 54 -21.85 -0.20 11.47
N GLU A 55 -21.59 -1.34 12.09
CA GLU A 55 -22.36 -2.54 11.75
C GLU A 55 -23.83 -2.31 12.15
N ALA A 56 -24.73 -3.02 11.48
CA ALA A 56 -26.12 -3.07 11.88
C ALA A 56 -26.21 -3.67 13.30
N VAL A 57 -27.02 -3.07 14.18
CA VAL A 57 -27.12 -3.48 15.59
C VAL A 57 -28.40 -4.28 15.82
N VAL A 58 -28.27 -5.48 16.35
CA VAL A 58 -29.41 -6.34 16.68
C VAL A 58 -29.95 -5.98 18.07
N CYS A 59 -31.25 -5.72 18.16
CA CYS A 59 -31.92 -5.50 19.43
C CYS A 59 -31.99 -6.81 20.24
N LEU A 60 -31.45 -6.85 21.46
CA LEU A 60 -31.48 -8.05 22.31
C LEU A 60 -32.90 -8.41 22.80
N GLU A 61 -33.85 -7.50 22.67
CA GLU A 61 -35.20 -7.61 23.26
C GLU A 61 -36.23 -8.11 22.26
N CYS A 62 -36.12 -7.70 21.00
CA CYS A 62 -37.06 -8.08 19.94
C CYS A 62 -36.37 -8.60 18.67
N GLN A 63 -35.05 -8.79 18.71
CA GLN A 63 -34.21 -9.32 17.62
C GLN A 63 -34.27 -8.55 16.29
N THR A 64 -34.78 -7.32 16.31
CA THR A 64 -34.81 -6.47 15.11
C THR A 64 -33.40 -6.02 14.77
N VAL A 65 -33.01 -6.15 13.51
CA VAL A 65 -31.79 -5.58 12.96
C VAL A 65 -32.01 -4.08 12.74
N ASN A 66 -31.24 -3.24 13.41
CA ASN A 66 -31.34 -1.79 13.33
C ASN A 66 -30.21 -1.23 12.49
N LYS A 67 -30.48 -0.04 11.93
CA LYS A 67 -29.47 0.67 11.15
C LYS A 67 -28.23 0.95 11.99
N PRO A 68 -27.08 1.02 11.33
CA PRO A 68 -25.87 1.38 12.01
C PRO A 68 -25.92 2.70 12.78
N GLY A 69 -25.47 2.70 14.03
CA GLY A 69 -25.50 3.88 14.89
C GLY A 69 -26.87 4.28 15.41
N ALA A 70 -27.88 3.43 15.27
CA ALA A 70 -29.16 3.63 15.94
C ALA A 70 -28.96 3.56 17.46
N ASN A 71 -29.44 4.59 18.18
CA ASN A 71 -29.44 4.62 19.64
C ASN A 71 -30.64 3.86 20.23
N PHE A 72 -31.71 3.68 19.44
CA PHE A 72 -32.97 3.06 19.86
C PHE A 72 -33.46 2.06 18.81
N CYS A 73 -34.19 1.04 19.25
CA CYS A 73 -34.77 0.06 18.35
C CYS A 73 -35.95 0.62 17.56
N ALA A 74 -35.92 0.46 16.24
CA ALA A 74 -36.98 0.93 15.34
C ALA A 74 -38.32 0.17 15.49
N ARG A 75 -38.30 -1.00 16.15
CA ARG A 75 -39.51 -1.82 16.37
C ARG A 75 -40.08 -1.67 17.78
N CYS A 76 -39.26 -1.76 18.82
CA CYS A 76 -39.73 -1.78 20.21
C CYS A 76 -39.36 -0.55 21.03
N GLY A 77 -38.59 0.40 20.47
CA GLY A 77 -38.23 1.66 21.12
C GLY A 77 -37.17 1.57 22.24
N ARG A 78 -36.72 0.35 22.60
CA ARG A 78 -35.70 0.18 23.65
C ARG A 78 -34.33 0.69 23.22
N PRO A 79 -33.50 1.19 24.16
CA PRO A 79 -32.14 1.60 23.86
C PRO A 79 -31.34 0.40 23.36
N LEU A 80 -30.60 0.62 22.28
CA LEU A 80 -29.55 -0.29 21.86
C LEU A 80 -28.31 0.08 22.70
N GLY A 81 -27.54 -0.89 23.18
CA GLY A 81 -26.48 -0.71 24.19
C GLY A 81 -25.53 0.46 23.89
N PRO A 82 -24.76 0.92 24.91
CA PRO A 82 -24.14 2.25 24.91
C PRO A 82 -23.41 2.51 23.60
N ALA A 83 -23.81 3.60 22.94
CA ALA A 83 -23.08 4.16 21.82
C ALA A 83 -21.62 4.31 22.27
N ALA A 84 -20.73 3.50 21.68
CA ALA A 84 -19.33 3.47 22.05
C ALA A 84 -18.78 4.90 22.00
N SER A 85 -18.38 5.36 23.18
CA SER A 85 -17.62 6.58 23.48
C SER A 85 -16.28 6.61 22.75
#